data_AF-A0A971W0W2-F1
#
_entry.id   AF-A0A971W0W2-F1
#
_cell.length_a   1.000
_cell.length_b   1.000
_cell.length_c   1.000
_cell.angle_alpha   90.00
_cell.angle_beta   90.00
_cell.angle_gamma   90.00
#
_symmetry.space_group_name_H-M   'P 1'
#
loop_
_entity.id
_entity.type
_entity.pdbx_description
1 polymer ?
#
loop_
_entity_poly.entity_id
_entity_poly.type
_entity_poly.pdbx_seq_one_letter_code
_entity_poly.pdbx_strand_id
1 'polypeptide(L)'
;RTIGSLNATTDKGSVTVMVINVKDDNVKYIEAGIELQRERQEVKKDKNVAFVWDKPYLYHQVNPIALSGTGEILYKYQIPMNNSSIDQKELRWHKAE
;
A
#
# COMPACT_ATOMS: atom_id res chain seq x y z
N ARG A 1 5.08 -3.98 -6.07
CA ARG A 1 5.84 -2.71 -6.07
C ARG A 1 4.88 -1.54 -6.16
N THR A 2 5.17 -0.41 -5.52
CA THR A 2 4.40 0.83 -5.71
C THR A 2 4.88 1.48 -7.00
N ILE A 3 3.96 1.80 -7.91
CA ILE A 3 4.25 2.50 -9.17
C ILE A 3 4.33 4.00 -8.92
N GLY A 4 3.42 4.51 -8.10
CA GLY A 4 3.39 5.90 -7.72
C GLY A 4 2.30 6.15 -6.69
N SER A 5 2.38 7.31 -6.07
CA SER A 5 1.37 7.82 -5.17
C SER A 5 1.26 9.32 -5.33
N LEU A 6 0.06 9.84 -5.13
CA LEU A 6 -0.26 11.24 -5.21
C LEU A 6 -1.11 11.62 -4.01
N ASN A 7 -0.74 12.71 -3.35
CA ASN A 7 -1.61 13.39 -2.41
C ASN A 7 -1.83 14.81 -2.95
N ALA A 8 -3.08 15.21 -3.11
CA ALA A 8 -3.45 16.52 -3.59
C ALA A 8 -4.53 17.12 -2.69
N THR A 9 -4.41 18.40 -2.40
CA THR A 9 -5.43 19.18 -1.69
C THR A 9 -5.78 20.40 -2.54
N THR A 10 -7.07 20.59 -2.74
CA THR A 10 -7.66 21.66 -3.56
C THR A 10 -8.72 22.40 -2.76
N ASP A 11 -9.28 23.47 -3.32
CA ASP A 11 -10.46 24.16 -2.79
C ASP A 11 -11.70 23.25 -2.69
N LYS A 12 -11.74 22.15 -3.47
CA LYS A 12 -12.83 21.17 -3.50
C LYS A 12 -12.62 19.99 -2.55
N GLY A 13 -11.51 19.94 -1.83
CA GLY A 13 -11.16 18.86 -0.90
C GLY A 13 -9.82 18.20 -1.21
N SER A 14 -9.58 17.07 -0.55
CA SER A 14 -8.32 16.34 -0.61
C SER A 14 -8.51 14.96 -1.22
N VAL A 15 -7.47 14.45 -1.88
CA VAL A 15 -7.44 13.10 -2.41
C VAL A 15 -6.06 12.49 -2.21
N THR A 16 -6.06 11.21 -1.87
CA THR A 16 -4.86 10.36 -1.88
C THR A 16 -5.07 9.21 -2.83
N VAL A 17 -4.09 8.98 -3.71
CA VAL A 17 -4.07 7.87 -4.66
C VAL A 17 -2.80 7.07 -4.45
N MET A 18 -2.91 5.74 -4.38
CA MET A 18 -1.77 4.83 -4.40
C MET A 18 -1.97 3.78 -5.49
N VAL A 19 -0.98 3.64 -6.38
CA VAL A 19 -0.98 2.66 -7.46
C VAL A 19 0.05 1.59 -7.21
N ILE A 20 -0.39 0.34 -7.19
CA ILE A 20 0.44 -0.83 -6.91
C ILE A 20 0.40 -1.78 -8.09
N ASN A 21 1.57 -2.27 -8.50
CA ASN A 21 1.69 -3.35 -9.47
C ASN A 21 2.17 -4.62 -8.77
N VAL A 22 1.42 -5.70 -8.96
CA VAL A 22 1.67 -6.98 -8.32
C VAL A 22 2.48 -7.85 -9.28
N LYS A 23 3.65 -8.34 -8.82
CA LYS A 23 4.55 -9.17 -9.64
C LYS A 23 4.57 -10.65 -9.23
N ASP A 24 4.17 -10.91 -7.99
CA ASP A 24 4.14 -12.25 -7.41
C ASP A 24 2.76 -12.87 -7.63
N ASP A 25 2.71 -14.05 -8.25
CA ASP A 25 1.45 -14.78 -8.51
C ASP A 25 0.77 -15.29 -7.24
N ASN A 26 1.50 -15.39 -6.12
CA ASN A 26 0.95 -15.84 -4.85
C ASN A 26 0.11 -14.75 -4.17
N VAL A 27 0.32 -13.48 -4.53
CA VAL A 27 -0.48 -12.37 -4.00
C VAL A 27 -1.84 -12.36 -4.70
N LYS A 28 -2.90 -12.55 -3.92
CA LYS A 28 -4.29 -12.55 -4.39
C LYS A 28 -5.07 -11.32 -3.98
N TYR A 29 -4.65 -10.67 -2.88
CA TYR A 29 -5.29 -9.45 -2.42
C TYR A 29 -4.26 -8.41 -2.00
N ILE A 30 -4.61 -7.15 -2.18
CA ILE A 30 -3.98 -6.03 -1.50
C ILE A 30 -5.00 -5.43 -0.55
N GLU A 31 -4.56 -5.13 0.68
CA GLU A 31 -5.37 -4.43 1.66
C GLU A 31 -4.65 -3.16 2.11
N ALA A 32 -5.36 -2.03 2.07
CA ALA A 32 -4.81 -0.73 2.44
C ALA A 32 -5.91 0.19 3.00
N GLY A 33 -5.53 1.06 3.93
CA GLY A 33 -6.41 2.02 4.57
C GLY A 33 -6.05 2.24 6.03
N ILE A 34 -6.71 3.21 6.67
CA ILE A 34 -6.42 3.60 8.05
C ILE A 34 -7.26 2.76 9.01
N GLU A 35 -6.62 2.17 10.01
CA GLU A 35 -7.26 1.47 11.13
C GLU A 35 -8.36 0.49 10.66
N LEU A 36 -9.63 0.78 10.99
CA LEU A 36 -10.80 -0.05 10.65
C LEU A 36 -11.38 0.26 9.26
N GLN A 37 -10.91 1.30 8.59
CA GLN A 37 -11.36 1.75 7.26
C GLN A 37 -10.41 1.24 6.18
N ARG A 38 -10.25 -0.08 6.14
CA ARG A 38 -9.37 -0.75 5.18
C ARG A 38 -10.17 -1.33 4.03
N GLU A 39 -9.70 -1.05 2.82
CA GLU A 39 -10.22 -1.64 1.61
C GLU A 39 -9.36 -2.83 1.23
N ARG A 40 -10.02 -3.91 0.80
CA ARG A 40 -9.36 -5.07 0.20
C ARG A 40 -9.77 -5.17 -1.26
N GLN A 41 -8.79 -5.26 -2.14
CA GLN A 41 -9.01 -5.47 -3.57
C GLN A 41 -8.35 -6.77 -4.02
N GLU A 42 -9.08 -7.57 -4.79
CA GLU A 42 -8.51 -8.72 -5.50
C GLU A 42 -7.55 -8.22 -6.59
N VAL A 43 -6.41 -8.88 -6.71
CA VAL A 43 -5.36 -8.49 -7.66
C VAL A 43 -4.94 -9.66 -8.52
N LYS A 44 -4.39 -9.32 -9.69
CA LYS A 44 -3.79 -10.27 -10.61
C LYS A 44 -2.37 -9.81 -10.92
N LYS A 45 -1.47 -10.77 -11.15
CA LYS A 45 -0.11 -10.48 -11.56
C LYS A 45 -0.07 -9.58 -12.80
N ASP A 46 0.91 -8.70 -12.79
CA ASP A 46 1.20 -7.67 -13.78
C ASP A 46 0.12 -6.61 -13.98
N LYS A 47 -1.01 -6.68 -13.25
CA LYS A 47 -2.02 -5.63 -13.25
C LYS A 47 -1.75 -4.58 -12.19
N ASN A 48 -2.16 -3.35 -12.51
CA ASN A 48 -2.18 -2.25 -11.58
C ASN A 48 -3.48 -2.27 -10.79
N VAL A 49 -3.38 -2.00 -9.50
CA VAL A 49 -4.51 -1.73 -8.62
C VAL A 49 -4.35 -0.33 -8.04
N ALA A 50 -5.45 0.40 -7.92
CA ALA A 50 -5.47 1.75 -7.41
C ALA A 50 -6.35 1.82 -6.16
N PHE A 51 -5.81 2.41 -5.10
CA PHE A 51 -6.56 2.81 -3.92
C PHE A 51 -6.72 4.32 -3.93
N VAL A 52 -7.94 4.78 -3.65
CA VAL A 52 -8.31 6.19 -3.68
C VAL A 52 -9.04 6.52 -2.40
N TRP A 53 -8.56 7.54 -1.69
CA TRP A 53 -9.20 8.06 -0.49
C TRP A 53 -9.51 9.54 -0.69
N ASP A 54 -10.68 9.98 -0.24
CA ASP A 54 -11.14 11.38 -0.25
C ASP A 54 -10.55 12.22 0.90
N LYS A 55 -9.39 11.79 1.41
CA LYS A 55 -8.66 12.39 2.54
C LYS A 55 -7.17 12.42 2.24
N PRO A 56 -6.41 13.38 2.81
CA PRO A 56 -4.99 13.50 2.58
C PRO A 56 -4.23 12.56 3.53
N TYR A 57 -4.11 11.29 3.17
CA TYR A 57 -3.34 10.31 3.91
C TYR A 57 -1.87 10.31 3.46
N LEU A 58 -0.98 10.15 4.43
CA LEU A 58 0.42 9.84 4.17
C LEU A 58 0.56 8.35 3.87
N TYR A 59 1.53 8.01 3.03
CA TYR A 59 1.69 6.64 2.52
C TYR A 59 1.95 5.59 3.62
N HIS A 60 2.58 6.00 4.72
CA HIS A 60 2.81 5.14 5.88
C HIS A 60 1.59 4.99 6.79
N GLN A 61 0.53 5.81 6.64
CA GLN A 61 -0.69 5.70 7.45
C GLN A 61 -1.63 4.62 6.90
N VAL A 62 -1.67 4.44 5.59
CA VAL A 62 -2.55 3.46 4.92
C VAL A 62 -2.05 2.02 5.04
N ASN A 63 -0.85 1.80 5.59
CA ASN A 63 -0.24 0.50 5.89
C ASN A 63 -0.62 -0.63 4.91
N PRO A 64 -0.26 -0.53 3.62
CA PRO A 64 -0.60 -1.55 2.64
C PRO A 64 0.03 -2.92 2.98
N ILE A 65 -0.75 -3.98 2.84
CA ILE A 65 -0.30 -5.36 2.95
C ILE A 65 -0.73 -6.15 1.72
N ALA A 66 0.08 -7.15 1.37
CA ALA A 66 -0.21 -8.09 0.29
C ALA A 66 -0.48 -9.47 0.87
N LEU A 67 -1.59 -10.07 0.47
CA LEU A 67 -2.12 -11.29 1.05
C LEU A 67 -2.14 -12.43 0.04
N SER A 68 -1.93 -13.65 0.53
CA SER A 68 -2.15 -14.88 -0.23
C SER A 68 -3.65 -15.16 -0.43
N GLY A 69 -3.98 -16.21 -1.19
CA GLY A 69 -5.36 -16.68 -1.36
C GLY A 69 -6.02 -17.16 -0.06
N THR A 70 -5.22 -17.57 0.94
CA THR A 70 -5.69 -18.02 2.25
C THR A 70 -5.73 -16.89 3.29
N GLY A 71 -5.29 -15.67 2.91
CA GLY A 71 -5.25 -14.51 3.81
C GLY A 71 -3.94 -14.36 4.59
N GLU A 72 -2.92 -15.15 4.30
CA GLU A 72 -1.57 -14.99 4.88
C GLU A 72 -0.93 -13.70 4.37
N ILE A 73 -0.25 -12.95 5.25
CA ILE A 73 0.50 -11.76 4.86
C ILE A 73 1.80 -12.20 4.20
N LEU A 74 1.96 -11.90 2.91
CA LEU A 74 3.17 -12.20 2.15
C LEU A 74 4.13 -11.00 2.11
N TYR A 75 3.58 -9.78 2.08
CA TYR A 75 4.38 -8.56 2.06
C TYR A 75 3.74 -7.43 2.87
N LYS A 76 4.59 -6.58 3.45
CA LYS A 76 4.20 -5.35 4.16
C LYS A 76 4.89 -4.15 3.52
N TYR A 77 4.16 -3.06 3.35
CA TYR A 77 4.73 -1.79 2.90
C TYR A 77 5.11 -0.94 4.12
N GLN A 78 6.41 -0.92 4.45
CA GLN A 78 6.90 -0.33 5.70
C GLN A 78 8.34 0.16 5.53
N ILE A 79 8.81 0.96 6.49
CA ILE A 79 10.24 1.25 6.67
C ILE A 79 10.80 0.13 7.55
N PRO A 80 11.91 -0.53 7.18
CA PRO A 80 12.47 -1.59 7.99
C PRO A 80 12.98 -1.05 9.34
N MET A 81 12.62 -1.72 10.44
CA MET A 81 12.91 -1.29 11.81
C MET A 81 14.40 -1.35 12.21
N ASN A 82 15.25 -1.93 11.38
CA ASN A 82 16.68 -2.12 11.67
C ASN A 82 17.57 -0.91 11.36
N ASN A 83 17.00 0.19 10.84
CA ASN A 83 17.75 1.40 10.58
C ASN A 83 17.77 2.33 11.80
N SER A 84 18.96 2.82 12.14
CA SER A 84 19.20 3.84 13.18
C SER A 84 18.61 5.22 12.83
N SER A 85 18.03 5.38 11.64
CA SER A 85 17.32 6.57 11.19
C SER A 85 16.07 6.21 10.36
N ILE A 86 14.99 6.97 10.52
CA ILE A 86 13.78 6.86 9.70
C ILE A 86 14.00 7.66 8.41
N ASP A 87 14.40 7.00 7.33
CA ASP A 87 14.44 7.60 5.98
C ASP A 87 13.19 7.19 5.19
N GLN A 88 12.37 8.17 4.81
CA GLN A 88 11.16 7.94 4.01
C GLN A 88 11.47 7.32 2.63
N LYS A 89 12.69 7.47 2.12
CA LYS A 89 13.14 6.81 0.88
C LYS A 89 13.23 5.30 1.02
N GLU A 90 13.32 4.80 2.25
CA GLU A 90 13.36 3.37 2.54
C GLU A 90 11.96 2.74 2.58
N LEU A 91 10.88 3.52 2.44
CA LEU A 91 9.52 3.01 2.44
C LEU A 91 9.22 2.17 1.18
N ARG A 92 9.23 0.85 1.33
CA ARG A 92 9.03 -0.10 0.23
C ARG A 92 8.31 -1.37 0.70
N TRP A 93 8.04 -2.25 -0.26
CA TRP A 93 7.47 -3.56 0.02
C TRP A 93 8.55 -4.51 0.52
N HIS A 94 8.32 -5.11 1.68
CA HIS A 94 9.16 -6.14 2.28
C HIS A 94 8.41 -7.44 2.38
N LYS A 95 9.08 -8.57 2.15
CA LYS A 95 8.49 -9.88 2.43
C LYS A 95 8.21 -9.97 3.93
N ALA A 96 7.05 -10.52 4.30
CA ALA A 96 6.75 -10.80 5.69
C ALA A 96 7.60 -11.99 6.19
N GLU A 97 7.99 -11.92 7.46
CA GLU A 97 8.61 -13.03 8.20
C GLU A 97 7.55 -13.96 8.78
#